data_AF-A0A4Q9VEW6-F1
#
_entry.id   AF-A0A4Q9VEW6-F1
#
_cell.length_a   1.000
_cell.length_b   1.000
_cell.length_c   1.000
_cell.angle_alpha   90.00
_cell.angle_beta   90.00
_cell.angle_gamma   90.00
#
_symmetry.space_group_name_H-M   'P 1'
#
loop_
_entity.id
_entity.type
_entity.pdbx_description
1 polymer ?
#
loop_
_entity_poly.entity_id
_entity_poly.type
_entity_poly.pdbx_seq_one_letter_code
_entity_poly.pdbx_strand_id
1 'polypeptide(L)'
;MAHGRSPHRRPPVARVGALFRLRRHAPRRYRRCVGGPGMTDRSFRVVPVRRADFGPSQSGAEIVCGRCRERDQVVNSTALRNLPPAMAAQRFRAAGWRVGSRDRDDRCPKCVERETPARKEFPMVVVKDKPAAPKALSEDAILGRKVVYDALFANLDVKEKRYLPGWSDEKVATAAAMSVAFVKAFREANFFAIAEDVPPAAMTSFRAALAGDLDALQKAAQRVAAASSALQAAERDLVAVEGIFAARVKAFDTLIGKGA
;
A
#
# COMPACT_ATOMS: atom_id res chain seq x y z
N MET A 1 -64.41 -18.18 -13.31
CA MET A 1 -63.50 -18.97 -12.46
C MET A 1 -62.90 -18.04 -11.44
N ALA A 2 -63.40 -18.11 -10.20
CA ALA A 2 -63.03 -17.22 -9.09
C ALA A 2 -61.96 -17.91 -8.23
N HIS A 3 -60.79 -17.29 -8.08
CA HIS A 3 -59.74 -17.77 -7.19
C HIS A 3 -59.73 -16.95 -5.89
N GLY A 4 -60.10 -17.64 -4.81
CA GLY A 4 -60.16 -17.12 -3.45
C GLY A 4 -58.78 -16.81 -2.86
N ARG A 5 -58.71 -15.72 -2.10
CA ARG A 5 -57.54 -15.34 -1.30
C ARG A 5 -57.70 -15.86 0.13
N SER A 6 -56.75 -16.69 0.57
CA SER A 6 -56.61 -17.11 1.98
C SER A 6 -56.02 -16.00 2.84
N PRO A 7 -56.53 -15.75 4.06
CA PRO A 7 -55.92 -14.84 5.02
C PRO A 7 -54.90 -15.57 5.90
N HIS A 8 -53.63 -15.17 5.82
CA HIS A 8 -52.59 -15.61 6.75
C HIS A 8 -52.79 -14.96 8.14
N ARG A 9 -53.07 -15.78 9.14
CA ARG A 9 -53.05 -15.41 10.57
C ARG A 9 -51.61 -15.15 11.02
N ARG A 10 -51.37 -14.02 11.70
CA ARG A 10 -50.11 -13.73 12.40
C ARG A 10 -50.12 -14.37 13.79
N PRO A 11 -49.00 -14.95 14.28
CA PRO A 11 -48.88 -15.41 15.65
C PRO A 11 -48.57 -14.26 16.64
N PRO A 12 -48.87 -14.45 17.94
CA PRO A 12 -48.65 -13.44 18.98
C PRO A 12 -47.18 -13.33 19.39
N VAL A 13 -46.73 -12.11 19.66
CA VAL A 13 -45.37 -11.77 20.09
C VAL A 13 -45.26 -11.95 21.61
N ALA A 14 -44.42 -12.87 22.06
CA ALA A 14 -44.14 -13.07 23.49
C ALA A 14 -43.23 -11.96 24.03
N ARG A 15 -43.72 -11.21 25.03
CA ARG A 15 -42.93 -10.27 25.84
C ARG A 15 -42.02 -11.05 26.78
N VAL A 16 -40.71 -11.03 26.54
CA VAL A 16 -39.71 -11.50 27.51
C VAL A 16 -39.13 -10.27 28.21
N GLY A 17 -39.56 -10.05 29.45
CA GLY A 17 -38.96 -9.09 30.36
C GLY A 17 -37.71 -9.70 31.00
N ALA A 18 -36.53 -9.19 30.65
CA ALA A 18 -35.27 -9.55 31.28
C ALA A 18 -34.89 -8.47 32.31
N LEU A 19 -34.99 -8.83 33.59
CA LEU A 19 -34.51 -8.06 34.74
C LEU A 19 -32.98 -8.02 34.72
N PHE A 20 -32.40 -6.88 34.32
CA PHE A 20 -30.97 -6.61 34.42
C PHE A 20 -30.59 -6.26 35.87
N ARG A 21 -29.99 -7.22 36.58
CA ARG A 21 -29.34 -6.97 37.88
C ARG A 21 -28.06 -6.16 37.67
N LEU A 22 -28.05 -4.91 38.16
CA LEU A 22 -26.88 -4.06 38.25
C LEU A 22 -25.88 -4.64 39.26
N ARG A 23 -24.80 -5.28 38.78
CA ARG A 23 -23.61 -5.59 39.58
C ARG A 23 -22.82 -4.30 39.81
N ARG A 24 -22.82 -3.81 41.05
CA ARG A 24 -21.99 -2.68 41.50
C ARG A 24 -20.52 -3.10 41.46
N HIS A 25 -19.74 -2.52 40.55
CA HIS A 25 -18.29 -2.66 40.51
C HIS A 25 -17.66 -1.76 41.59
N ALA A 26 -16.93 -2.38 42.52
CA ALA A 26 -16.11 -1.66 43.49
C ALA A 26 -14.93 -0.94 42.79
N PRO A 27 -14.57 0.29 43.19
CA PRO A 27 -13.46 1.03 42.60
C PRO A 27 -12.12 0.40 43.01
N ARG A 28 -11.35 -0.07 42.02
CA ARG A 28 -9.94 -0.43 42.20
C ARG A 28 -9.15 0.84 42.53
N ARG A 29 -8.65 0.91 43.76
CA ARG A 29 -7.68 1.92 44.21
C ARG A 29 -6.42 1.79 43.35
N TYR A 30 -6.19 2.76 42.47
CA TYR A 30 -4.92 2.95 41.81
C TYR A 30 -3.87 3.32 42.88
N ARG A 31 -3.00 2.38 43.24
CA ARG A 31 -1.74 2.71 43.90
C ARG A 31 -0.92 3.56 42.93
N ARG A 32 -0.80 4.83 43.26
CA ARG A 32 0.13 5.77 42.63
C ARG A 32 1.55 5.24 42.87
N CYS A 33 2.13 4.56 41.88
CA CYS A 33 3.57 4.33 41.85
C CYS A 33 4.22 5.67 41.53
N VAL A 34 4.59 6.41 42.58
CA VAL A 34 5.44 7.60 42.46
C VAL A 34 6.87 7.13 42.30
N GLY A 35 7.16 6.49 41.16
CA GLY A 35 8.52 6.19 40.73
C GLY A 35 9.11 7.44 40.08
N GLY A 36 9.53 8.41 40.88
CA GLY A 36 10.37 9.49 40.37
C GLY A 36 11.65 8.89 39.79
N PRO A 37 12.15 9.36 38.64
CA PRO A 37 13.42 8.91 38.10
C PRO A 37 14.52 9.36 39.07
N GLY A 38 14.93 8.45 39.97
CA GLY A 38 16.17 8.58 40.70
C GLY A 38 17.32 8.53 39.70
N MET A 39 17.68 9.68 39.11
CA MET A 39 19.03 9.89 38.62
C MET A 39 19.93 9.77 39.83
N THR A 40 20.42 8.57 40.12
CA THR A 40 21.51 8.39 41.05
C THR A 40 22.68 9.20 40.49
N ASP A 41 23.07 10.27 41.20
CA ASP A 41 24.24 11.08 40.89
C ASP A 41 25.48 10.21 40.99
N ARG A 42 25.75 9.50 39.90
CA ARG A 42 26.90 8.61 39.78
C ARG A 42 28.12 9.46 39.44
N SER A 43 29.12 9.46 40.31
CA SER A 43 30.41 10.08 40.02
C SER A 43 31.21 9.24 39.03
N PHE A 44 31.86 9.89 38.07
CA PHE A 44 32.84 9.26 37.19
C PHE A 44 34.25 9.58 37.67
N ARG A 45 35.20 8.67 37.45
CA ARG A 45 36.60 8.92 37.78
C ARG A 45 37.15 10.02 36.87
N VAL A 46 37.70 11.07 37.47
CA VAL A 46 38.32 12.15 36.71
C VAL A 46 39.75 11.76 36.38
N VAL A 47 40.10 11.80 35.10
CA VAL A 47 41.44 11.48 34.58
C VAL A 47 41.98 12.64 33.75
N PRO A 48 43.29 12.96 33.81
CA PRO A 48 43.89 13.93 32.91
C PRO A 48 44.03 13.33 31.52
N VAL A 49 43.50 14.00 30.50
CA VAL A 49 43.55 13.60 29.09
C VAL A 49 44.39 14.61 28.30
N ARG A 50 45.40 14.11 27.58
CA ARG A 50 46.20 14.91 26.65
C ARG A 50 45.67 14.71 25.23
N ARG A 51 45.30 15.80 24.55
CA ARG A 51 44.82 15.76 23.15
C ARG A 51 45.95 15.76 22.12
N ALA A 52 47.13 16.20 22.52
CA ALA A 52 48.34 16.23 21.70
C ALA A 52 49.54 15.84 22.57
N ASP A 53 50.59 15.28 21.97
CA ASP A 53 51.77 14.76 22.67
C ASP A 53 52.42 15.80 23.61
N PHE A 54 52.35 17.08 23.25
CA PHE A 54 52.91 18.22 23.98
C PHE A 54 51.88 19.27 24.42
N GLY A 55 50.59 18.94 24.47
CA GLY A 55 49.52 19.87 24.85
C GLY A 55 49.21 19.94 26.36
N PRO A 56 48.49 20.98 26.82
CA PRO A 56 47.99 21.04 28.20
C PRO A 56 47.03 19.87 28.48
N SER A 57 47.16 19.25 29.65
CA SER A 57 46.27 18.17 30.08
C SER A 57 44.91 18.75 30.48
N GLN A 58 43.83 18.24 29.89
CA GLN A 58 42.46 18.61 30.24
C GLN A 58 41.85 17.56 31.18
N SER A 59 40.92 17.94 32.05
CA SER A 59 40.18 16.96 32.84
C SER A 59 39.15 16.23 31.96
N GLY A 60 39.12 14.91 32.07
CA GLY A 60 38.13 14.05 31.44
C GLY A 60 37.46 13.14 32.46
N ALA A 61 36.29 12.63 32.13
CA ALA A 61 35.65 11.55 32.86
C ALA A 61 36.01 10.21 32.21
N GLU A 62 36.36 9.19 33.00
CA GLU A 62 36.63 7.82 32.56
C GLU A 62 35.40 6.93 32.87
N ILE A 63 35.03 6.07 31.92
CA ILE A 63 34.09 4.95 32.13
C ILE A 63 34.80 3.63 31.85
N VAL A 64 34.43 2.58 32.60
CA VAL A 64 35.01 1.24 32.45
C VAL A 64 33.89 0.22 32.31
N CYS A 65 33.93 -0.60 31.26
CA CYS A 65 32.95 -1.64 31.06
C CYS A 65 33.05 -2.70 32.17
N GLY A 66 31.96 -2.95 32.89
CA GLY A 66 31.92 -3.94 33.96
C GLY A 66 32.13 -5.39 33.48
N ARG A 67 31.95 -5.66 32.18
CA ARG A 67 32.09 -7.00 31.59
C ARG A 67 33.46 -7.26 30.98
N CYS A 68 33.89 -6.44 30.02
CA CYS A 68 35.15 -6.65 29.29
C CYS A 68 36.29 -5.72 29.71
N ARG A 69 36.07 -4.83 30.69
CA ARG A 69 37.05 -3.86 31.20
C ARG A 69 37.59 -2.84 30.20
N GLU A 70 36.97 -2.74 29.01
CA GLU A 70 37.21 -1.66 28.04
C GLU A 70 37.04 -0.29 28.72
N ARG A 71 37.90 0.66 28.39
CA ARG A 71 37.91 2.00 28.97
C ARG A 71 37.64 3.03 27.90
N ASP A 72 36.88 4.05 28.24
CA ASP A 72 36.64 5.19 27.36
C ASP A 72 36.62 6.48 28.18
N GLN A 73 36.95 7.58 27.53
CA GLN A 73 37.19 8.87 28.17
C GLN A 73 36.51 9.99 27.42
N VAL A 74 35.75 10.80 28.14
CA VAL A 74 35.11 12.00 27.59
C VAL A 74 35.82 13.22 28.14
N VAL A 75 36.44 13.99 27.25
CA VAL A 75 37.15 15.21 27.61
C VAL A 75 36.15 16.34 27.89
N ASN A 76 36.38 17.09 28.97
CA ASN A 76 35.61 18.30 29.23
C ASN A 76 36.02 19.39 28.22
N SER A 77 35.10 19.77 27.34
CA SER A 77 35.29 20.84 26.37
C SER A 77 34.96 22.23 26.94
N THR A 78 34.40 22.27 28.14
CA THR A 78 33.93 23.50 28.81
C THR A 78 35.04 24.02 29.71
N ALA A 79 35.12 25.33 29.93
CA ALA A 79 36.08 25.97 30.85
C ALA A 79 35.92 25.56 32.33
N LEU A 80 34.92 24.73 32.66
CA LEU A 80 34.72 24.18 33.99
C LEU A 80 35.85 23.21 34.36
N ARG A 81 36.30 23.24 35.62
CA ARG A 81 37.37 22.34 36.08
C ARG A 81 36.96 20.86 36.06
N ASN A 82 35.69 20.55 36.29
CA ASN A 82 35.16 19.18 36.31
C ASN A 82 33.85 19.10 35.51
N LEU A 83 33.69 18.01 34.74
CA LEU A 83 32.45 17.74 34.00
C LEU A 83 31.38 17.20 34.98
N PRO A 84 30.18 17.81 35.06
CA PRO A 84 29.12 17.29 35.91
C PRO A 84 28.77 15.84 35.54
N PRO A 85 28.49 14.97 36.54
CA PRO A 85 28.26 13.54 36.31
C PRO A 85 27.10 13.27 35.35
N ALA A 86 26.02 14.06 35.43
CA ALA A 86 24.89 13.95 34.51
C ALA A 86 25.28 14.18 33.04
N MET A 87 26.16 15.17 32.78
CA MET A 87 26.66 15.46 31.43
C MET A 87 27.63 14.38 30.94
N ALA A 88 28.51 13.88 31.82
CA ALA A 88 29.40 12.77 31.50
C ALA A 88 28.59 11.53 31.07
N ALA A 89 27.57 11.16 31.85
CA ALA A 89 26.67 10.06 31.53
C ALA A 89 25.96 10.27 30.19
N GLN A 90 25.48 11.48 29.90
CA GLN A 90 24.84 11.79 28.62
C GLN A 90 25.80 11.64 27.44
N ARG A 91 27.05 12.10 27.57
CA ARG A 91 28.06 11.96 26.51
C ARG A 91 28.47 10.51 26.28
N PHE A 92 28.62 9.71 27.33
CA PHE A 92 28.86 8.27 27.18
C PHE A 92 27.68 7.56 26.50
N ARG A 93 26.43 7.89 26.85
CA ARG A 93 25.24 7.36 26.16
C ARG A 93 25.21 7.74 24.68
N ALA A 94 25.58 8.97 24.34
CA ALA A 94 25.69 9.41 22.95
C ALA A 94 26.78 8.65 22.17
N ALA A 95 27.85 8.22 22.85
CA ALA A 95 28.88 7.33 22.30
C ALA A 95 28.47 5.83 22.28
N GLY A 96 27.22 5.49 22.59
CA GLY A 96 26.69 4.13 22.54
C GLY A 96 26.92 3.30 23.81
N TRP A 97 27.42 3.89 24.90
CA TRP A 97 27.56 3.17 26.17
C TRP A 97 26.23 3.04 26.90
N ARG A 98 25.98 1.87 27.51
CA ARG A 98 24.94 1.73 28.52
C ARG A 98 25.53 2.10 29.87
N VAL A 99 25.15 3.27 30.38
CA VAL A 99 25.56 3.78 31.70
C VAL A 99 24.60 3.24 32.76
N GLY A 100 25.08 2.32 33.60
CA GLY A 100 24.32 1.72 34.68
C GLY A 100 24.31 2.55 35.97
N SER A 101 23.53 2.10 36.97
CA SER A 101 23.46 2.75 38.29
C SER A 101 24.73 2.56 39.13
N ARG A 102 25.54 1.53 38.85
CA ARG A 102 26.83 1.24 39.49
C ARG A 102 27.90 1.03 38.43
N ASP A 103 29.18 1.23 38.77
CA ASP A 103 30.29 1.08 37.84
C ASP A 103 30.36 -0.31 37.17
N ARG A 104 30.00 -1.36 37.91
CA ARG A 104 29.94 -2.73 37.38
C ARG A 104 28.82 -2.98 36.36
N ASP A 105 27.83 -2.09 36.28
CA ASP A 105 26.67 -2.24 35.41
C ASP A 105 26.87 -1.54 34.06
N ASP A 106 28.00 -0.87 33.87
CA ASP A 106 28.34 -0.25 32.60
C ASP A 106 28.68 -1.27 31.53
N ARG A 107 28.23 -1.00 30.31
CA ARG A 107 28.53 -1.82 29.13
C ARG A 107 29.01 -0.93 27.99
N CYS A 108 30.16 -1.31 27.43
CA CYS A 108 30.66 -0.71 26.19
C CYS A 108 29.75 -1.06 25.01
N PRO A 109 29.81 -0.30 23.90
CA PRO A 109 28.97 -0.55 22.72
C PRO A 109 29.03 -2.01 22.23
N LYS A 110 30.22 -2.61 22.18
CA LYS A 110 30.44 -4.02 21.80
C LYS A 110 29.72 -5.01 22.74
N CYS A 111 29.66 -4.71 24.04
CA CYS A 111 28.95 -5.57 24.99
C CYS A 111 27.44 -5.35 24.95
N VAL A 112 26.97 -4.13 24.66
CA VAL A 112 25.56 -3.82 24.47
C VAL A 112 25.01 -4.57 23.26
N GLU A 113 25.70 -4.51 22.12
CA GLU A 113 25.33 -5.23 20.89
C GLU A 113 25.22 -6.74 21.11
N ARG A 114 26.14 -7.32 21.90
CA ARG A 114 26.10 -8.75 22.27
C ARG A 114 24.97 -9.10 23.24
N GLU A 115 24.52 -8.15 24.08
CA GLU A 115 23.48 -8.37 25.10
C GLU A 115 22.08 -8.08 24.60
N THR A 116 21.89 -7.25 23.58
CA THR A 116 20.65 -7.23 22.82
C THR A 116 20.64 -8.49 21.97
N PRO A 117 19.95 -9.58 22.36
CA PRO A 117 19.73 -10.65 21.40
C PRO A 117 19.12 -9.98 20.18
N ALA A 118 19.72 -10.17 19.01
CA ALA A 118 19.18 -9.70 17.74
C ALA A 118 17.71 -10.07 17.79
N ARG A 119 16.87 -9.06 18.06
CA ARG A 119 15.46 -9.27 18.33
C ARG A 119 14.98 -9.62 16.95
N LYS A 120 14.93 -10.92 16.64
CA LYS A 120 14.39 -11.45 15.39
C LYS A 120 13.16 -10.60 15.17
N GLU A 121 13.20 -9.81 14.11
CA GLU A 121 12.12 -8.93 13.73
C GLU A 121 10.98 -9.87 13.39
N PHE A 122 10.24 -10.30 14.42
CA PHE A 122 8.90 -10.76 14.25
C PHE A 122 8.21 -9.52 13.67
N PRO A 123 7.69 -9.59 12.43
CA PRO A 123 6.98 -8.46 11.84
C PRO A 123 5.99 -8.00 12.89
N MET A 124 6.07 -6.72 13.26
CA MET A 124 5.21 -6.13 14.28
C MET A 124 3.76 -6.50 13.91
N VAL A 125 3.20 -7.46 14.66
CA VAL A 125 1.76 -7.55 14.79
C VAL A 125 1.42 -6.22 15.45
N VAL A 126 0.93 -5.29 14.63
CA VAL A 126 0.24 -4.09 15.07
C VAL A 126 -0.74 -4.57 16.12
N VAL A 127 -0.42 -4.30 17.38
CA VAL A 127 -1.35 -4.52 18.48
C VAL A 127 -2.48 -3.57 18.16
N LYS A 128 -3.54 -4.09 17.54
CA LYS A 128 -4.81 -3.39 17.38
C LYS A 128 -5.16 -2.86 18.77
N ASP A 129 -5.12 -1.54 18.90
CA ASP A 129 -5.63 -0.86 20.06
C ASP A 129 -6.99 -1.46 20.40
N LYS A 130 -7.11 -1.89 21.65
CA LYS A 130 -8.36 -2.34 22.25
C LYS A 130 -9.43 -1.30 21.88
N PRO A 131 -10.52 -1.68 21.19
CA PRO A 131 -11.49 -0.71 20.69
C PRO A 131 -12.01 0.12 21.86
N ALA A 132 -11.68 1.41 21.82
CA ALA A 132 -12.31 2.39 22.70
C ALA A 132 -13.83 2.24 22.53
N ALA A 133 -14.56 2.26 23.64
CA ALA A 133 -16.01 2.15 23.65
C ALA A 133 -16.61 3.08 22.56
N PRO A 134 -17.65 2.61 21.83
CA PRO A 134 -18.20 3.36 20.70
C PRO A 134 -18.62 4.75 21.19
N LYS A 135 -17.88 5.77 20.76
CA LYS A 135 -18.32 7.15 20.92
C LYS A 135 -19.66 7.23 20.19
N ALA A 136 -20.70 7.71 20.88
CA ALA A 136 -21.98 7.98 20.23
C ALA A 136 -21.70 8.82 18.97
N LEU A 137 -22.14 8.32 17.82
CA LEU A 137 -21.98 9.02 16.55
C LEU A 137 -22.72 10.35 16.66
N SER A 138 -22.08 11.44 16.26
CA SER A 138 -22.78 12.73 16.16
C SER A 138 -23.91 12.62 15.13
N GLU A 139 -24.93 13.47 15.28
CA GLU A 139 -26.06 13.55 14.35
C GLU A 139 -25.58 13.80 12.91
N ASP A 140 -24.59 14.68 12.73
CA ASP A 140 -23.94 14.95 11.45
C ASP A 140 -23.30 13.70 10.83
N ALA A 141 -22.72 12.82 11.66
CA ALA A 141 -22.11 11.58 11.18
C ALA A 141 -23.16 10.55 10.75
N ILE A 142 -24.36 10.59 11.33
CA ILE A 142 -25.49 9.74 10.92
C ILE A 142 -26.03 10.23 9.57
N LEU A 143 -26.23 11.53 9.42
CA LEU A 143 -26.68 12.13 8.15
C LEU A 143 -25.66 11.88 7.03
N GLY A 144 -24.37 12.06 7.30
CA GLY A 144 -23.31 11.79 6.32
C GLY A 144 -23.28 10.32 5.86
N ARG A 145 -23.48 9.36 6.77
CA ARG A 145 -23.58 7.93 6.41
C ARG A 145 -24.79 7.65 5.51
N LYS A 146 -25.93 8.31 5.77
CA LYS A 146 -27.12 8.16 4.93
C LYS A 146 -26.85 8.67 3.51
N VAL A 147 -26.23 9.83 3.36
CA VAL A 147 -25.87 10.40 2.05
C VAL A 147 -24.93 9.47 1.28
N VAL A 148 -23.90 8.91 1.95
CA VAL A 148 -23.00 7.93 1.31
C VAL A 148 -23.76 6.67 0.89
N TYR A 149 -24.67 6.17 1.74
CA TYR A 149 -25.46 4.98 1.43
C TYR A 149 -26.35 5.19 0.21
N ASP A 150 -27.09 6.31 0.16
CA ASP A 150 -27.97 6.64 -0.95
C ASP A 150 -27.17 6.84 -2.26
N ALA A 151 -26.02 7.50 -2.19
CA ALA A 151 -25.13 7.70 -3.34
C ALA A 151 -24.53 6.37 -3.86
N LEU A 152 -24.13 5.46 -2.97
CA LEU A 152 -23.67 4.13 -3.36
C LEU A 152 -24.82 3.32 -3.98
N PHE A 153 -26.00 3.32 -3.39
CA PHE A 153 -27.13 2.53 -3.90
C PHE A 153 -27.61 3.00 -5.28
N ALA A 154 -27.56 4.30 -5.54
CA ALA A 154 -27.94 4.85 -6.84
C ALA A 154 -26.92 4.56 -7.95
N ASN A 155 -25.63 4.46 -7.61
CA ASN A 155 -24.53 4.46 -8.60
C ASN A 155 -23.68 3.18 -8.61
N LEU A 156 -23.95 2.23 -7.73
CA LEU A 156 -23.25 0.95 -7.65
C LEU A 156 -24.12 -0.17 -8.22
N ASP A 157 -23.63 -0.84 -9.26
CA ASP A 157 -24.27 -2.03 -9.82
C ASP A 157 -23.93 -3.24 -8.94
N VAL A 158 -24.92 -3.68 -8.16
CA VAL A 158 -24.78 -4.80 -7.22
C VAL A 158 -24.57 -6.13 -7.94
N LYS A 159 -25.09 -6.28 -9.18
CA LYS A 159 -24.99 -7.52 -9.94
C LYS A 159 -23.61 -7.68 -10.55
N GLU A 160 -23.13 -6.63 -11.20
CA GLU A 160 -21.82 -6.60 -11.89
C GLU A 160 -20.66 -6.26 -10.95
N LYS A 161 -20.96 -5.97 -9.68
CA LYS A 161 -20.00 -5.58 -8.64
C LYS A 161 -19.08 -4.42 -9.04
N ARG A 162 -19.63 -3.41 -9.71
CA ARG A 162 -18.89 -2.25 -10.23
C ARG A 162 -19.68 -0.96 -10.11
N TYR A 163 -18.99 0.17 -10.20
CA TYR A 163 -19.66 1.47 -10.36
C TYR A 163 -20.28 1.62 -11.75
N LEU A 164 -21.34 2.42 -11.84
CA LEU A 164 -21.84 2.91 -13.13
C LEU A 164 -20.75 3.73 -13.85
N PRO A 165 -20.79 3.82 -15.20
CA PRO A 165 -19.78 4.52 -15.98
C PRO A 165 -19.57 5.96 -15.49
N GLY A 166 -18.31 6.29 -15.18
CA GLY A 166 -17.93 7.61 -14.70
C GLY A 166 -18.14 7.84 -13.20
N TRP A 167 -18.55 6.85 -12.41
CA TRP A 167 -18.57 6.92 -10.94
C TRP A 167 -17.37 6.19 -10.33
N SER A 168 -16.91 6.69 -9.18
CA SER A 168 -15.80 6.14 -8.40
C SER A 168 -15.97 6.48 -6.91
N ASP A 169 -15.20 5.82 -6.04
CA ASP A 169 -15.16 6.16 -4.60
C ASP A 169 -14.82 7.65 -4.38
N GLU A 170 -14.00 8.25 -5.26
CA GLU A 170 -13.65 9.67 -5.22
C GLU A 170 -14.85 10.58 -5.48
N LYS A 171 -15.65 10.29 -6.50
CA LYS A 171 -16.84 11.09 -6.81
C LYS A 171 -17.91 10.98 -5.72
N VAL A 172 -18.10 9.78 -5.17
CA VAL A 172 -19.02 9.57 -4.03
C VAL A 172 -18.52 10.34 -2.81
N ALA A 173 -17.21 10.33 -2.54
CA ALA A 173 -16.61 11.09 -1.45
C ALA A 173 -16.80 12.60 -1.62
N THR A 174 -16.60 13.14 -2.83
CA THR A 174 -16.86 14.56 -3.13
C THR A 174 -18.33 14.91 -2.97
N ALA A 175 -19.25 14.09 -3.47
CA ALA A 175 -20.70 14.33 -3.36
C ALA A 175 -21.20 14.28 -1.91
N ALA A 176 -20.61 13.42 -1.08
CA ALA A 176 -20.99 13.26 0.33
C ALA A 176 -20.15 14.11 1.30
N ALA A 177 -19.19 14.91 0.80
CA ALA A 177 -18.21 15.65 1.60
C ALA A 177 -17.48 14.78 2.66
N MET A 178 -17.11 13.56 2.28
CA MET A 178 -16.42 12.58 3.12
C MET A 178 -15.03 12.24 2.56
N SER A 179 -14.19 11.57 3.33
CA SER A 179 -12.90 11.10 2.83
C SER A 179 -13.07 9.86 1.94
N VAL A 180 -12.25 9.75 0.90
CA VAL A 180 -12.23 8.59 -0.03
C VAL A 180 -11.98 7.29 0.73
N ALA A 181 -11.06 7.32 1.72
CA ALA A 181 -10.77 6.17 2.56
C ALA A 181 -11.98 5.70 3.38
N PHE A 182 -12.81 6.62 3.89
CA PHE A 182 -14.04 6.29 4.59
C PHE A 182 -15.06 5.66 3.64
N VAL A 183 -15.27 6.24 2.45
CA VAL A 183 -16.22 5.70 1.47
C VAL A 183 -15.79 4.30 1.01
N LYS A 184 -14.50 4.08 0.72
CA LYS A 184 -13.95 2.76 0.37
C LYS A 184 -14.21 1.74 1.47
N ALA A 185 -13.83 2.05 2.72
CA ALA A 185 -14.07 1.17 3.85
C ALA A 185 -15.56 0.90 4.11
N PHE A 186 -16.40 1.93 3.94
CA PHE A 186 -17.85 1.81 4.12
C PHE A 186 -18.48 0.94 3.02
N ARG A 187 -18.06 1.11 1.77
CA ARG A 187 -18.49 0.27 0.64
C ARG A 187 -18.10 -1.18 0.85
N GLU A 188 -16.84 -1.44 1.20
CA GLU A 188 -16.35 -2.81 1.43
C GLU A 188 -17.05 -3.50 2.60
N ALA A 189 -17.41 -2.75 3.66
CA ALA A 189 -18.11 -3.29 4.82
C ALA A 189 -19.60 -3.61 4.57
N ASN A 190 -20.29 -2.85 3.71
CA ASN A 190 -21.75 -2.97 3.52
C ASN A 190 -22.16 -3.62 2.20
N PHE A 191 -21.29 -3.59 1.18
CA PHE A 191 -21.56 -4.11 -0.16
C PHE A 191 -20.52 -5.18 -0.51
N PHE A 192 -19.50 -4.82 -1.29
CA PHE A 192 -18.43 -5.72 -1.72
C PHE A 192 -17.17 -4.92 -2.03
N ALA A 193 -16.03 -5.61 -2.00
CA ALA A 193 -14.80 -5.09 -2.58
C ALA A 193 -14.95 -5.07 -4.11
N ILE A 194 -14.90 -3.89 -4.70
CA ILE A 194 -14.73 -3.74 -6.14
C ILE A 194 -13.32 -4.22 -6.44
N ALA A 195 -13.17 -5.14 -7.39
CA ALA A 195 -11.86 -5.51 -7.90
C ALA A 195 -11.18 -4.23 -8.37
N GLU A 196 -9.99 -3.92 -7.86
CA GLU A 196 -9.25 -2.74 -8.31
C GLU A 196 -9.24 -2.68 -9.83
N ASP A 197 -9.53 -1.49 -10.36
CA ASP A 197 -9.50 -1.27 -11.81
C ASP A 197 -8.22 -1.88 -12.36
N VAL A 198 -8.35 -2.61 -13.47
CA VAL A 198 -7.24 -3.26 -14.16
C VAL A 198 -6.06 -2.29 -14.16
N PRO A 199 -4.92 -2.67 -13.54
CA PRO A 199 -3.85 -1.72 -13.27
C PRO A 199 -3.51 -0.96 -14.55
N PRO A 200 -3.26 0.36 -14.51
CA PRO A 200 -3.05 1.17 -15.71
C PRO A 200 -2.02 0.55 -16.67
N ALA A 201 -1.01 -0.13 -16.12
CA ALA A 201 -0.01 -0.91 -16.84
C ALA A 201 -0.61 -2.03 -17.72
N ALA A 202 -1.57 -2.80 -17.20
CA ALA A 202 -2.26 -3.84 -17.95
C ALA A 202 -3.17 -3.26 -19.05
N MET A 203 -3.76 -2.09 -18.83
CA MET A 203 -4.52 -1.41 -19.88
C MET A 203 -3.59 -0.87 -20.99
N THR A 204 -2.41 -0.36 -20.62
CA THR A 204 -1.41 0.09 -21.61
C THR A 204 -0.83 -1.06 -22.41
N SER A 205 -0.53 -2.21 -21.79
CA SER A 205 -0.02 -3.38 -22.52
C SER A 205 -1.08 -3.95 -23.45
N PHE A 206 -2.34 -4.00 -23.02
CA PHE A 206 -3.44 -4.43 -23.88
C PHE A 206 -3.64 -3.50 -25.08
N ARG A 207 -3.59 -2.17 -24.89
CA ARG A 207 -3.66 -1.20 -25.99
C ARG A 207 -2.48 -1.34 -26.96
N ALA A 208 -1.27 -1.58 -26.46
CA ALA A 208 -0.10 -1.81 -27.30
C ALA A 208 -0.23 -3.10 -28.13
N ALA A 209 -0.76 -4.17 -27.53
CA ALA A 209 -1.05 -5.42 -28.23
C ALA A 209 -2.09 -5.22 -29.35
N LEU A 210 -3.21 -4.55 -29.05
CA LEU A 210 -4.22 -4.21 -30.05
C LEU A 210 -3.67 -3.34 -31.19
N ALA A 211 -2.79 -2.39 -30.89
CA ALA A 211 -2.15 -1.58 -31.92
C ALA A 211 -1.25 -2.42 -32.84
N GLY A 212 -0.53 -3.40 -32.27
CA GLY A 212 0.25 -4.38 -33.04
C GLY A 212 -0.62 -5.26 -33.93
N ASP A 213 -1.75 -5.74 -33.42
CA ASP A 213 -2.70 -6.57 -34.18
C ASP A 213 -3.32 -5.78 -35.35
N LEU A 214 -3.65 -4.51 -35.14
CA LEU A 214 -4.17 -3.63 -36.19
C LEU A 214 -3.13 -3.37 -37.29
N ASP A 215 -1.86 -3.14 -36.94
CA ASP A 215 -0.77 -3.00 -37.92
C ASP A 215 -0.55 -4.30 -38.71
N ALA A 216 -0.61 -5.45 -38.04
CA ALA A 216 -0.52 -6.76 -38.70
C ALA A 216 -1.67 -7.00 -39.68
N LEU A 217 -2.91 -6.67 -39.30
CA LEU A 217 -4.09 -6.74 -40.17
C LEU A 217 -3.97 -5.79 -41.36
N GLN A 218 -3.50 -4.56 -41.16
CA GLN A 218 -3.30 -3.60 -42.24
C GLN A 218 -2.25 -4.08 -43.26
N LYS A 219 -1.12 -4.64 -42.78
CA LYS A 219 -0.10 -5.26 -43.65
C LYS A 219 -0.63 -6.49 -44.38
N ALA A 220 -1.49 -7.29 -43.77
CA ALA A 220 -2.15 -8.41 -44.44
C ALA A 220 -3.08 -7.92 -45.56
N ALA A 221 -3.89 -6.88 -45.29
CA ALA A 221 -4.77 -6.28 -46.27
C ALA A 221 -4.00 -5.70 -47.48
N GLN A 222 -2.86 -5.03 -47.24
CA GLN A 222 -1.99 -4.52 -48.30
C GLN A 222 -1.44 -5.64 -49.19
N ARG A 223 -1.04 -6.78 -48.60
CA ARG A 223 -0.57 -7.96 -49.36
C ARG A 223 -1.66 -8.56 -50.23
N VAL A 224 -2.89 -8.67 -49.71
CA VAL A 224 -4.05 -9.15 -50.49
C VAL A 224 -4.37 -8.20 -51.64
N ALA A 225 -4.32 -6.89 -51.41
CA ALA A 225 -4.54 -5.88 -52.46
C ALA A 225 -3.48 -5.99 -53.57
N ALA A 226 -2.20 -6.14 -53.22
CA ALA A 226 -1.13 -6.33 -54.19
C ALA A 226 -1.31 -7.63 -55.00
N ALA A 227 -1.64 -8.74 -54.34
CA ALA A 227 -1.93 -10.01 -55.01
C ALA A 227 -3.13 -9.90 -55.97
N SER A 228 -4.20 -9.20 -55.56
CA SER A 228 -5.36 -8.94 -56.41
C SER A 228 -4.99 -8.13 -57.65
N SER A 229 -4.16 -7.09 -57.52
CA SER A 229 -3.70 -6.31 -58.68
C SER A 229 -2.82 -7.12 -59.63
N ALA A 230 -2.01 -8.04 -59.10
CA ALA A 230 -1.20 -8.93 -59.92
C ALA A 230 -2.06 -9.94 -60.69
N LEU A 231 -3.09 -10.50 -60.06
CA LEU A 231 -4.05 -11.40 -60.70
C LEU A 231 -4.82 -10.70 -61.84
N GLN A 232 -5.27 -9.46 -61.61
CA GLN A 232 -5.92 -8.65 -62.65
C GLN A 232 -4.97 -8.28 -63.79
N ALA A 233 -3.66 -8.14 -63.54
CA ALA A 233 -2.68 -7.95 -64.59
C ALA A 233 -2.53 -9.24 -65.43
N ALA A 234 -2.37 -10.38 -64.77
CA ALA A 234 -2.28 -11.68 -65.45
C ALA A 234 -3.53 -12.02 -66.29
N GLU A 235 -4.73 -11.67 -65.80
CA GLU A 235 -5.97 -11.84 -66.54
C GLU A 235 -6.00 -11.01 -67.83
N ARG A 236 -5.53 -9.75 -67.78
CA ARG A 236 -5.40 -8.89 -68.97
C ARG A 236 -4.38 -9.46 -69.97
N ASP A 237 -3.27 -9.98 -69.50
CA ASP A 237 -2.26 -10.61 -70.35
C ASP A 237 -2.82 -11.86 -71.05
N LEU A 238 -3.62 -12.67 -70.35
CA LEU A 238 -4.28 -13.84 -70.91
C LEU A 238 -5.28 -13.45 -72.02
N VAL A 239 -6.13 -12.45 -71.78
CA VAL A 239 -7.04 -11.90 -72.80
C VAL A 239 -6.27 -11.38 -74.02
N ALA A 240 -5.11 -10.75 -73.82
CA ALA A 240 -4.27 -10.29 -74.93
C ALA A 240 -3.71 -11.47 -75.75
N VAL A 241 -3.27 -12.55 -75.10
CA VAL A 241 -2.79 -13.77 -75.77
C VAL A 241 -3.92 -14.44 -76.57
N GLU A 242 -5.13 -14.53 -76.02
CA GLU A 242 -6.31 -15.04 -76.73
C GLU A 242 -6.60 -14.23 -78.00
N GLY A 243 -6.51 -12.90 -77.92
CA GLY A 243 -6.65 -12.02 -79.08
C GLY A 243 -5.60 -12.28 -80.17
N ILE A 244 -4.34 -12.47 -79.79
CA ILE A 244 -3.25 -12.80 -80.72
C ILE A 244 -3.50 -14.17 -81.37
N PHE A 245 -3.90 -15.16 -80.58
CA PHE A 245 -4.20 -16.51 -81.08
C PHE A 245 -5.36 -16.48 -82.08
N ALA A 246 -6.47 -15.82 -81.73
CA ALA A 246 -7.62 -15.65 -82.62
C ALA A 246 -7.24 -14.96 -83.95
N ALA A 247 -6.39 -13.93 -83.90
CA ALA A 247 -5.88 -13.26 -85.10
C ALA A 247 -5.04 -14.20 -85.99
N ARG A 248 -4.20 -15.05 -85.38
CA ARG A 248 -3.40 -16.05 -86.10
C ARG A 248 -4.26 -17.14 -86.74
N VAL A 249 -5.27 -17.64 -86.04
CA VAL A 249 -6.23 -18.61 -86.58
C VAL A 249 -6.94 -18.02 -87.80
N LYS A 250 -7.46 -16.80 -87.69
CA LYS A 250 -8.10 -16.11 -88.82
C LYS A 250 -7.17 -15.92 -90.02
N ALA A 251 -5.91 -15.55 -89.77
CA ALA A 251 -4.91 -15.41 -90.83
C ALA A 251 -4.65 -16.76 -91.54
N PHE A 252 -4.56 -17.85 -90.78
CA PHE A 252 -4.39 -19.19 -91.31
C PHE A 252 -5.58 -19.62 -92.19
N ASP A 253 -6.82 -19.39 -91.75
CA ASP A 253 -8.03 -19.69 -92.54
C ASP A 253 -8.04 -18.95 -93.88
N THR A 254 -7.62 -17.68 -93.88
CA THR A 254 -7.54 -16.89 -95.13
C THR A 254 -6.48 -17.40 -96.11
N LEU A 255 -5.43 -18.07 -95.62
CA LEU A 255 -4.40 -18.68 -96.48
C LEU A 255 -4.93 -19.97 -97.12
N ILE A 256 -5.68 -20.79 -96.39
CA ILE A 256 -6.28 -22.03 -96.92
C ILE A 256 -7.39 -21.70 -97.94
N GLY A 257 -8.27 -20.75 -97.64
CA GLY A 257 -9.43 -20.43 -98.49
C GLY A 257 -9.10 -19.80 -99.84
N LYS A 258 -7.86 -19.36 -100.09
CA LYS A 258 -7.40 -18.87 -101.41
C LYS A 258 -6.84 -19.97 -102.31
N GLY A 259 -6.69 -21.19 -101.81
CA GLY A 259 -6.10 -22.33 -102.53
C GLY A 259 -7.12 -23.35 -103.08
N ALA A 260 -8.41 -23.13 -102.84
CA ALA A 260 -9.52 -23.90 -103.41
C ALA A 260 -10.28 -23.05 -104.44
#